data_AF-A0A194W325-F1
#
_entry.id   AF-A0A194W325-F1
#
_cell.length_a   1.000
_cell.length_b   1.000
_cell.length_c   1.000
_cell.angle_alpha   90.00
_cell.angle_beta   90.00
_cell.angle_gamma   90.00
#
_symmetry.space_group_name_H-M   'P 1'
#
loop_
_entity.id
_entity.type
_entity.pdbx_description
1 polymer ?
#
loop_
_entity_poly.entity_id
_entity_poly.type
_entity_poly.pdbx_seq_one_letter_code
_entity_poly.pdbx_strand_id
1 'polypeptide(L)'
;MATREQRSTSWNVEIFVGSKPIAGVYQSGDLLRVADMAYELELCLIFDKPDAAAPLQSALLQRGTTNHSLIILDHQDERPFPTPTPLGESTYYDYVFHSSQCARDLHSLTDPCIQRPGKTKRRDDPCYLEIGKQS
;
A
#
# COMPACT_ATOMS: atom_id res chain seq x y z
N MET A 1 9.09 -3.05 24.75
CA MET A 1 8.30 -3.11 23.50
C MET A 1 7.79 -1.71 23.19
N ALA A 2 7.79 -1.29 21.91
CA ALA A 2 7.27 0.02 21.52
C ALA A 2 5.73 0.03 21.53
N THR A 3 5.12 1.10 22.03
CA THR A 3 3.65 1.30 21.98
C THR A 3 3.16 1.40 20.55
N ARG A 4 1.84 1.31 20.34
CA ARG A 4 1.24 1.43 19.00
C ARG A 4 1.55 2.80 18.39
N GLU A 5 1.51 3.85 19.22
CA GLU A 5 1.79 5.23 18.86
C GLU A 5 3.27 5.40 18.47
N GLN A 6 4.17 4.80 19.26
CA GLN A 6 5.62 4.80 18.97
C GLN A 6 5.96 4.06 17.67
N ARG A 7 5.23 2.99 17.34
CA ARG A 7 5.38 2.27 16.07
C ARG A 7 4.82 3.06 14.89
N SER A 8 3.67 3.73 15.02
CA SER A 8 3.14 4.58 13.95
C SER A 8 4.02 5.79 13.67
N THR A 9 4.68 6.37 14.68
CA THR A 9 5.64 7.47 14.49
C THR A 9 6.96 7.03 13.85
N SER A 10 7.18 5.72 13.70
CA SER A 10 8.38 5.17 13.08
C SER A 10 8.19 4.81 11.60
N TRP A 11 7.00 4.97 11.04
CA TRP A 11 6.77 4.76 9.60
C TRP A 11 7.21 5.99 8.81
N ASN A 12 7.94 5.76 7.72
CA ASN A 12 8.24 6.78 6.72
C ASN A 12 7.50 6.53 5.39
N VAL A 13 6.78 5.41 5.30
CA VAL A 13 5.82 5.10 4.25
C VAL A 13 4.49 4.76 4.89
N GLU A 14 3.44 5.49 4.53
CA GLU A 14 2.08 5.23 5.01
C GLU A 14 1.13 4.94 3.85
N ILE A 15 0.25 3.96 4.07
CA ILE A 15 -0.70 3.48 3.06
C ILE A 15 -2.11 3.75 3.56
N PHE A 16 -2.93 4.31 2.69
CA PHE A 16 -4.25 4.79 3.01
C PHE A 16 -5.33 4.15 2.16
N VAL A 17 -6.55 4.17 2.71
CA VAL A 17 -7.77 4.11 1.93
C VAL A 17 -8.63 5.31 2.29
N GLY A 18 -8.89 6.18 1.32
CA GLY A 18 -9.64 7.41 1.56
C GLY A 18 -8.86 8.35 2.48
N SER A 19 -9.36 8.71 3.66
CA SER A 19 -8.61 9.54 4.61
C SER A 19 -7.92 8.75 5.72
N LYS A 20 -8.06 7.42 5.72
CA LYS A 20 -7.64 6.57 6.85
C LYS A 20 -6.34 5.82 6.54
N PRO A 21 -5.30 5.94 7.38
CA PRO A 21 -4.12 5.08 7.27
C PRO A 21 -4.50 3.65 7.68
N ILE A 22 -4.11 2.69 6.86
CA ILE A 22 -4.45 1.27 7.02
C ILE A 22 -3.23 0.41 7.34
N ALA A 23 -2.06 0.81 6.84
CA ALA A 23 -0.77 0.17 7.05
C ALA A 23 0.35 1.20 6.89
N GLY A 24 1.54 0.84 7.35
CA GLY A 24 2.74 1.61 7.10
C GLY A 24 3.97 0.77 7.35
N VAL A 25 5.06 1.17 6.72
CA VAL A 25 6.36 0.51 6.81
C VAL A 25 7.46 1.55 7.02
N TYR A 26 8.60 1.08 7.52
CA TYR A 26 9.82 1.85 7.45
C TYR A 26 10.66 1.30 6.31
N GLN A 27 10.86 2.11 5.27
CA GLN A 27 11.66 1.75 4.10
C GLN A 27 12.96 2.57 4.08
N SER A 28 14.09 1.88 3.87
CA SER A 28 15.41 2.49 3.79
C SER A 28 16.27 1.74 2.78
N GLY A 29 16.92 2.45 1.87
CA GLY A 29 17.72 1.84 0.79
C GLY A 29 16.87 0.97 -0.13
N ASP A 30 17.30 -0.28 -0.35
CA ASP A 30 16.61 -1.25 -1.21
C ASP A 30 16.14 -2.48 -0.40
N LEU A 31 15.80 -2.28 0.89
CA LEU A 31 15.51 -3.39 1.81
C LEU A 31 14.18 -4.08 1.54
N LEU A 32 13.14 -3.34 1.14
CA LEU A 32 11.86 -3.89 0.71
C LEU A 32 11.76 -3.91 -0.82
N ARG A 33 11.20 -5.00 -1.36
CA ARG A 33 10.80 -5.13 -2.75
C ARG A 33 9.30 -4.89 -2.90
N VAL A 34 8.85 -4.69 -4.14
CA VAL A 34 7.41 -4.58 -4.46
C VAL A 34 6.69 -5.89 -4.10
N ALA A 35 7.29 -7.04 -4.39
CA ALA A 35 6.75 -8.35 -4.02
C ALA A 35 6.52 -8.50 -2.50
N ASP A 36 7.46 -8.02 -1.67
CA ASP A 36 7.32 -8.05 -0.21
C ASP A 36 6.11 -7.22 0.23
N MET A 37 5.95 -6.00 -0.32
CA MET A 37 4.80 -5.15 -0.04
C MET A 37 3.48 -5.77 -0.50
N ALA A 38 3.45 -6.41 -1.67
CA ALA A 38 2.27 -7.11 -2.16
C ALA A 38 1.86 -8.23 -1.20
N TYR A 39 2.82 -9.05 -0.78
CA TYR A 39 2.61 -10.17 0.13
C TYR A 39 2.14 -9.71 1.52
N GLU A 40 2.82 -8.75 2.14
CA GLU A 40 2.48 -8.25 3.48
C GLU A 40 1.09 -7.62 3.52
N LEU A 41 0.71 -6.84 2.51
CA LEU A 41 -0.62 -6.23 2.44
C LEU A 41 -1.71 -7.26 2.20
N GLU A 42 -1.47 -8.26 1.35
CA GLU A 42 -2.42 -9.34 1.14
C GLU A 42 -2.64 -10.14 2.42
N LEU A 43 -1.57 -10.42 3.18
CA LEU A 43 -1.65 -11.17 4.43
C LEU A 43 -2.40 -10.40 5.51
N CYS A 44 -2.11 -9.11 5.66
CA CYS A 44 -2.64 -8.31 6.77
C CYS A 44 -4.06 -7.77 6.51
N LEU A 45 -4.43 -7.58 5.23
CA LEU A 45 -5.62 -6.81 4.86
C LEU A 45 -6.46 -7.54 3.82
N ILE A 46 -7.77 -7.47 4.02
CA ILE A 46 -8.78 -7.91 3.07
C ILE A 46 -9.45 -6.65 2.52
N PHE A 47 -9.39 -6.51 1.19
CA PHE A 47 -10.01 -5.42 0.46
C PHE A 47 -11.21 -5.94 -0.33
N ASP A 48 -12.37 -5.33 -0.13
CA ASP A 48 -13.52 -5.60 -1.00
C ASP A 48 -13.20 -5.09 -2.41
N LYS A 49 -13.04 -6.03 -3.35
CA LYS A 49 -12.80 -5.71 -4.76
C LYS A 49 -14.09 -5.13 -5.36
N PRO A 50 -14.02 -3.99 -6.06
CA PRO A 50 -15.19 -3.44 -6.72
C PRO A 50 -15.64 -4.35 -7.87
N ASP A 51 -16.95 -4.37 -8.11
CA ASP A 51 -17.54 -5.10 -9.23
C ASP A 51 -17.19 -4.38 -10.53
N ALA A 52 -16.25 -4.96 -11.28
CA ALA A 52 -15.68 -4.35 -12.47
C ALA A 52 -15.67 -5.35 -13.63
N ALA A 53 -16.03 -4.86 -14.81
CA ALA A 53 -16.08 -5.66 -16.04
C ALA A 53 -14.68 -6.08 -16.53
N ALA A 54 -13.61 -5.44 -16.06
CA ALA A 54 -12.24 -5.69 -16.47
C ALA A 54 -11.40 -6.28 -15.30
N PRO A 55 -10.35 -7.07 -15.61
CA PRO A 55 -9.42 -7.53 -14.60
C PRO A 55 -8.73 -6.36 -13.90
N LEU A 56 -8.93 -6.26 -12.59
CA LEU A 56 -8.24 -5.29 -11.75
C LEU A 56 -7.10 -5.94 -10.99
N GLN A 57 -6.00 -5.20 -10.86
CA GLN A 57 -4.82 -5.53 -10.07
C GLN A 57 -4.68 -4.54 -8.91
N SER A 58 -4.12 -5.01 -7.79
CA SER A 58 -3.83 -4.16 -6.64
C SER A 58 -2.65 -3.24 -6.94
N ALA A 59 -2.71 -1.99 -6.47
CA ALA A 59 -1.66 -1.02 -6.70
C ALA A 59 -1.59 0.03 -5.58
N LEU A 60 -0.44 0.71 -5.51
CA LEU A 60 -0.22 1.88 -4.67
C LEU A 60 -0.05 3.11 -5.56
N LEU A 61 -0.87 4.13 -5.31
CA LEU A 61 -0.83 5.40 -6.00
C LEU A 61 -0.22 6.45 -5.06
N GLN A 62 0.91 7.04 -5.43
CA GLN A 62 1.56 8.06 -4.60
C GLN A 62 0.61 9.25 -4.36
N ARG A 63 0.65 9.89 -3.19
CA ARG A 63 -0.14 11.09 -2.87
C ARG A 63 0.69 12.36 -3.01
N GLY A 64 -0.01 13.49 -3.16
CA GLY A 64 0.58 14.83 -3.03
C GLY A 64 1.28 15.38 -4.27
N THR A 65 1.40 14.60 -5.35
CA THR A 65 1.87 15.08 -6.65
C THR A 65 0.70 15.25 -7.63
N THR A 66 0.82 16.05 -8.68
CA THR A 66 -0.25 16.20 -9.70
C THR A 66 -0.30 15.04 -10.70
N ASN A 67 0.81 14.31 -10.83
CA ASN A 67 0.93 13.07 -11.59
C ASN A 67 1.53 12.02 -10.67
N HIS A 68 0.79 10.95 -10.41
CA HIS A 68 1.22 9.94 -9.45
C HIS A 68 1.88 8.78 -10.17
N SER A 69 3.05 8.39 -9.68
CA SER A 69 3.62 7.08 -9.98
C SER A 69 2.68 6.01 -9.40
N LEU A 70 2.37 5.02 -10.22
CA LEU A 70 1.57 3.86 -9.82
C LEU A 70 2.52 2.67 -9.64
N ILE A 71 2.48 2.04 -8.47
CA ILE A 71 3.22 0.82 -8.19
C ILE A 71 2.23 -0.33 -8.23
N ILE A 72 2.32 -1.19 -9.22
CA ILE A 72 1.51 -2.42 -9.26
C ILE A 72 2.05 -3.38 -8.20
N LEU A 73 1.18 -3.86 -7.32
CA LEU A 73 1.54 -4.81 -6.27
C LEU A 73 1.56 -6.23 -6.87
N ASP A 74 2.66 -6.55 -7.54
CA ASP A 74 2.93 -7.84 -8.16
C ASP A 74 3.85 -8.68 -7.27
N HIS A 75 3.43 -9.90 -6.96
CA HIS A 75 4.19 -10.86 -6.15
C HIS A 75 5.47 -11.36 -6.84
N GLN A 76 5.66 -11.09 -8.13
CA GLN A 76 6.87 -11.42 -8.88
C GLN A 76 7.77 -10.20 -9.13
N ASP A 77 7.37 -9.00 -8.70
CA ASP A 77 8.16 -7.79 -8.91
C ASP A 77 9.25 -7.64 -7.86
N GLU A 78 10.45 -8.07 -8.23
CA GLU A 78 11.65 -8.04 -7.40
C GLU A 78 12.34 -6.66 -7.36
N ARG A 79 11.79 -5.65 -8.05
CA ARG A 79 12.33 -4.29 -8.00
C ARG A 79 12.19 -3.71 -6.59
N PRO A 80 13.14 -2.84 -6.18
CA PRO A 80 13.06 -2.20 -4.88
C PRO A 80 11.82 -1.33 -4.76
N PHE A 81 11.18 -1.39 -3.59
CA PHE A 81 10.10 -0.48 -3.24
C PHE A 81 10.69 0.93 -3.03
N PRO A 82 10.06 1.99 -3.57
CA PRO A 82 10.63 3.33 -3.51
C PRO A 82 10.93 3.80 -2.08
N THR A 83 12.18 4.23 -1.88
CA THR A 83 12.60 4.82 -0.60
C THR A 83 12.24 6.30 -0.56
N PRO A 84 11.59 6.77 0.53
CA PRO A 84 11.35 8.19 0.74
C PRO A 84 12.63 9.02 0.69
N THR A 85 12.56 10.25 0.16
CA THR A 85 13.72 11.14 0.05
C THR A 85 14.36 11.40 1.43
N PRO A 86 15.70 11.47 1.55
CA PRO A 86 16.40 11.63 2.83
C PRO A 86 16.10 12.92 3.61
N LEU A 87 15.35 13.87 3.04
CA LEU A 87 14.96 15.13 3.66
C LEU A 87 13.93 14.98 4.81
N GLY A 88 13.65 13.74 5.24
CA GLY A 88 12.77 13.45 6.37
C GLY A 88 11.28 13.51 6.03
N GLU A 89 10.93 13.52 4.74
CA GLU A 89 9.55 13.52 4.30
C GLU A 89 9.00 12.09 4.23
N SER A 90 7.90 11.84 4.93
CA SER A 90 7.16 10.59 4.77
C SER A 90 6.50 10.55 3.39
N THR A 91 6.51 9.37 2.77
CA THR A 91 5.79 9.15 1.51
C THR A 91 4.45 8.51 1.81
N TYR A 92 3.40 9.02 1.18
CA TYR A 92 2.04 8.57 1.39
C TYR A 92 1.49 7.94 0.11
N TYR A 93 0.82 6.80 0.23
CA TYR A 93 0.20 6.09 -0.89
C TYR A 93 -1.28 5.82 -0.63
N ASP A 94 -2.10 5.91 -1.68
CA ASP A 94 -3.44 5.33 -1.70
C ASP A 94 -3.37 3.89 -2.20
N TYR A 95 -3.97 2.97 -1.45
CA TYR A 95 -4.27 1.63 -1.96
C TYR A 95 -5.44 1.71 -2.93
N VAL A 96 -5.22 1.24 -4.16
CA VAL A 96 -6.21 1.27 -5.23
C VAL A 96 -6.20 -0.03 -6.03
N PHE A 97 -7.25 -0.21 -6.81
CA PHE A 97 -7.31 -1.20 -7.87
C PHE A 97 -7.12 -0.52 -9.22
N HIS A 98 -6.23 -1.06 -10.04
CA HIS A 98 -5.92 -0.55 -11.38
C HIS A 98 -6.34 -1.56 -12.46
N SER A 99 -6.96 -1.07 -13.54
CA SER A 99 -7.30 -1.89 -14.70
C SER A 99 -6.04 -2.30 -15.45
N SER A 100 -5.85 -3.61 -15.64
CA SER A 100 -4.69 -4.15 -16.36
C SER A 100 -4.66 -3.78 -17.85
N GLN A 101 -5.76 -3.22 -18.36
CA GLN A 101 -5.89 -2.78 -19.76
C GLN A 101 -5.45 -1.33 -19.98
N CYS A 102 -5.15 -0.59 -18.90
CA CYS A 102 -4.66 0.78 -19.01
C CYS A 102 -3.14 0.79 -19.13
N ALA A 103 -2.64 1.39 -20.22
CA ALA A 103 -1.21 1.49 -20.54
C ALA A 103 -0.63 2.89 -20.25
N ARG A 104 -1.33 3.74 -19.48
CA ARG A 104 -0.84 5.07 -19.13
C ARG A 104 0.23 4.95 -18.05
N ASP A 105 1.29 5.74 -18.15
CA ASP A 105 2.35 5.73 -17.14
C ASP A 105 1.96 6.53 -15.88
N LEU A 106 1.14 7.58 -16.06
CA LEU A 106 0.76 8.51 -14.99
C LEU A 106 -0.73 8.45 -14.71
N HIS A 107 -1.06 8.42 -13.42
CA HIS A 107 -2.41 8.23 -12.93
C HIS A 107 -2.80 9.26 -11.87
N SER A 108 -4.12 9.40 -11.72
CA SER A 108 -4.83 10.21 -10.73
C SER A 108 -5.99 9.40 -10.16
N LEU A 109 -6.46 9.74 -8.96
CA LEU A 109 -7.63 9.08 -8.36
C LEU A 109 -8.94 9.31 -9.14
N THR A 110 -8.93 10.22 -10.11
CA THR A 110 -10.07 10.50 -10.98
C THR A 110 -10.03 9.71 -12.29
N ASP A 111 -8.94 9.00 -12.57
CA ASP A 111 -8.86 8.19 -13.79
C ASP A 111 -9.83 7.00 -13.72
N PRO A 112 -10.55 6.69 -14.81
CA PRO A 112 -11.53 5.60 -14.84
C PRO A 112 -10.90 4.21 -14.70
N CYS A 113 -9.60 4.09 -14.96
CA CYS A 113 -8.84 2.86 -14.73
C CYS A 113 -8.45 2.65 -13.26
N ILE A 114 -8.69 3.63 -12.38
CA ILE A 114 -8.40 3.57 -10.95
C ILE A 114 -9.70 3.43 -10.18
N GLN A 115 -9.79 2.39 -9.36
CA GLN A 115 -10.94 2.15 -8.48
C GLN A 115 -10.49 2.06 -7.04
N ARG A 116 -11.21 2.73 -6.15
CA ARG A 116 -10.94 2.65 -4.72
C ARG A 116 -11.56 1.38 -4.14
N PRO A 117 -10.90 0.71 -3.19
CA PRO A 117 -11.52 -0.39 -2.47
C PRO A 117 -12.75 0.10 -1.68
N GLY A 118 -13.73 -0.78 -1.49
CA GLY A 118 -14.94 -0.48 -0.72
C GLY A 118 -14.68 -0.34 0.78
N LYS A 119 -14.65 -1.47 1.50
CA LYS A 119 -14.25 -1.52 2.91
C LYS A 119 -12.94 -2.28 3.05
N THR A 120 -12.11 -1.85 4.00
CA THR A 120 -10.92 -2.57 4.43
C THR A 120 -11.22 -3.30 5.73
N LYS A 121 -10.88 -4.59 5.77
CA LYS A 121 -10.91 -5.39 6.98
C LYS A 121 -9.49 -5.86 7.26
N ARG A 122 -9.11 -5.89 8.54
CA ARG A 122 -7.91 -6.64 8.92
C ARG A 122 -8.23 -8.12 8.79
N ARG A 123 -7.28 -8.90 8.28
CA ARG A 123 -7.40 -10.35 8.32
C ARG A 123 -7.17 -10.79 9.77
N ASP A 124 -8.12 -11.54 10.32
CA ASP A 124 -8.00 -12.16 11.63
C ASP A 124 -7.14 -13.43 11.51
N ASP A 125 -5.84 -13.26 11.27
CA ASP A 125 -4.89 -14.37 11.27
C ASP A 125 -4.25 -14.50 12.67
N PRO A 126 -4.44 -15.65 13.37
CA PRO A 126 -3.88 -15.88 14.69
C PRO A 126 -2.37 -15.64 14.78
N CYS A 127 -1.61 -15.96 13.73
CA CYS A 127 -0.15 -15.82 13.70
C CYS A 127 0.29 -14.36 13.82
N TYR A 128 -0.51 -13.41 13.32
CA TYR A 128 -0.23 -11.97 13.41
C TYR A 128 -0.77 -11.32 14.69
N LEU A 129 -1.71 -11.97 15.37
CA LEU A 129 -2.24 -11.51 16.66
C LEU A 129 -1.28 -11.80 17.83
N GLU A 130 -0.45 -12.84 17.73
CA GLU A 130 0.46 -13.22 18.81
C GLU A 130 1.69 -12.31 18.94
N ILE A 131 2.17 -11.73 17.83
CA ILE A 131 3.33 -10.83 17.81
C ILE A 131 3.08 -9.55 18.65
N GLY A 132 1.81 -9.18 18.85
CA GLY A 132 1.42 -8.00 19.64
C GLY A 132 1.00 -8.27 21.08
N LYS A 133 0.89 -9.53 21.52
CA LYS A 133 0.30 -9.89 22.82
C LYS A 133 1.32 -10.29 23.89
N GLN A 134 2.61 -10.39 23.55
CA GLN A 134 3.67 -10.64 24.53
C GLN A 134 4.21 -9.32 25.10
N SER A 135 3.36 -8.53 25.78
CA SER A 135 3.77 -7.38 26.59
C SER A 135 3.49 -7.62 28.05
#